data_AF-A0A558DGH6-F1
#
_entry.id   AF-A0A558DGH6-F1
#
_cell.length_a   1.000
_cell.length_b   1.000
_cell.length_c   1.000
_cell.angle_alpha   90.00
_cell.angle_beta   90.00
_cell.angle_gamma   90.00
#
_symmetry.space_group_name_H-M   'P 1'
#
loop_
_entity.id
_entity.type
_entity.pdbx_description
1 polymer ?
#
loop_
_entity_poly.entity_id
_entity_poly.type
_entity_poly.pdbx_seq_one_letter_code
_entity_poly.pdbx_strand_id
1 'polypeptide(L)'
;MERDSPLKRRSVDSESPWVFPSATGTLRDPDNTRARIRQVVAGTPFEGLHPHDFRHYVAGVLDDAGLSAREIADYLGHERISTTQEDYMERGVVGEKAAPALATRPEVEEPENEG
;
A
#
# COMPACT_ATOMS: atom_id res chain seq x y z
N MET A 1 22.92 -7.48 -8.43
CA MET A 1 22.41 -6.53 -9.44
C MET A 1 21.27 -5.77 -8.78
N GLU A 2 21.57 -4.62 -8.20
CA GLU A 2 20.59 -3.77 -7.52
C GLU A 2 19.60 -3.28 -8.59
N ARG A 3 18.39 -3.84 -8.60
CA ARG A 3 17.36 -3.40 -9.56
C ARG A 3 16.93 -2.01 -9.10
N ASP A 4 17.23 -1.00 -9.90
CA ASP A 4 16.81 0.37 -9.64
C ASP A 4 15.30 0.39 -9.40
N SER A 5 14.89 0.92 -8.24
CA SER A 5 13.48 0.87 -7.83
C SER A 5 12.63 1.63 -8.85
N PRO A 6 11.53 1.03 -9.38
CA PRO A 6 10.71 1.65 -10.42
C PRO A 6 10.14 3.01 -9.99
N LEU A 7 10.00 3.25 -8.68
CA LEU A 7 9.58 4.52 -8.11
C LEU A 7 10.65 5.60 -8.22
N LYS A 8 11.93 5.26 -8.02
CA LYS A 8 13.06 6.20 -8.19
C LYS A 8 13.20 6.62 -9.65
N ARG A 9 13.05 5.66 -10.57
CA ARG A 9 13.07 5.95 -12.01
C ARG A 9 11.92 6.88 -12.40
N ARG A 10 10.70 6.61 -11.89
CA ARG A 10 9.55 7.49 -12.14
C ARG A 10 9.71 8.90 -11.55
N SER A 11 10.39 9.07 -10.42
CA SER A 11 10.66 10.41 -9.88
C SER A 11 11.67 11.20 -10.72
N VAL A 12 12.66 10.52 -11.31
CA VAL A 12 13.66 11.16 -12.18
C VAL A 12 13.05 11.57 -13.51
N ASP A 13 12.16 10.73 -14.06
CA ASP A 13 11.48 10.98 -15.34
C ASP A 13 10.25 11.91 -15.20
N SER A 14 9.94 12.38 -13.99
CA SER A 14 8.74 13.20 -13.72
C SER A 14 9.05 14.70 -13.85
N GLU A 15 8.30 15.39 -14.71
CA GLU A 15 8.26 16.86 -14.81
C GLU A 15 7.58 17.53 -13.59
N SER A 16 7.10 16.74 -12.64
CA SER A 16 6.41 17.17 -11.42
C SER A 16 7.22 16.79 -10.17
N PRO A 17 7.23 17.63 -9.11
CA PRO A 17 7.91 17.31 -7.85
C PRO A 17 7.28 16.12 -7.10
N TRP A 18 6.13 15.61 -7.55
CA TRP A 18 5.41 14.52 -6.90
C TRP A 18 5.78 13.18 -7.50
N VAL A 19 6.01 12.17 -6.64
CA VAL A 19 6.27 10.80 -7.11
C VAL A 19 5.04 10.23 -7.81
N PHE A 20 3.82 10.49 -7.30
CA PHE A 20 2.54 10.06 -7.89
C PHE A 20 1.68 11.29 -8.27
N PRO A 21 1.99 11.97 -9.40
CA PRO A 21 1.23 13.14 -9.80
C PRO A 21 -0.17 12.76 -10.32
N SER A 22 -1.06 13.75 -10.34
CA SER A 22 -2.28 13.73 -11.15
C SER A 22 -1.92 13.81 -12.65
N ALA A 23 -2.91 13.62 -13.53
CA ALA A 23 -2.68 13.77 -14.98
C ALA A 23 -2.22 15.18 -15.38
N THR A 24 -2.45 16.19 -14.54
CA THR A 24 -2.02 17.57 -14.75
C THR A 24 -0.76 17.94 -13.97
N GLY A 25 -0.06 16.96 -13.38
CA GLY A 25 1.20 17.19 -12.66
C GLY A 25 1.04 17.70 -11.22
N THR A 26 -0.19 17.79 -10.70
CA THR A 26 -0.48 18.26 -9.34
C THR A 26 -0.54 17.12 -8.33
N LEU A 27 -0.67 17.47 -7.04
CA LEU A 27 -0.92 16.49 -5.99
C LEU A 27 -2.25 15.78 -6.26
N ARG A 28 -2.26 14.44 -6.17
CA ARG A 28 -3.46 13.66 -6.41
C ARG A 28 -4.44 13.82 -5.26
N ASP A 29 -5.66 14.19 -5.59
CA ASP A 29 -6.74 14.31 -4.62
C ASP A 29 -7.18 12.92 -4.10
N PRO A 30 -7.41 12.74 -2.77
CA PRO A 30 -7.80 11.46 -2.19
C PRO A 30 -9.13 10.92 -2.73
N ASP A 31 -10.13 11.76 -2.95
CA ASP A 31 -11.45 11.33 -3.39
C ASP A 31 -11.44 10.94 -4.87
N ASN A 32 -10.68 11.67 -5.69
CA ASN A 32 -10.41 11.27 -7.08
C ASN A 32 -9.63 9.95 -7.15
N THR A 33 -8.70 9.72 -6.21
CA THR A 33 -7.96 8.45 -6.12
C THR A 33 -8.91 7.29 -5.77
N ARG A 34 -9.80 7.49 -4.79
CA ARG A 34 -10.83 6.51 -4.42
C ARG A 34 -11.80 6.23 -5.56
N ALA A 35 -12.25 7.26 -6.27
CA ALA A 35 -13.09 7.12 -7.45
C ALA A 35 -12.38 6.30 -8.54
N ARG A 36 -11.09 6.53 -8.74
CA ARG A 36 -10.30 5.76 -9.70
C ARG A 36 -10.15 4.29 -9.28
N ILE A 37 -9.92 4.01 -8.01
CA ILE A 37 -9.86 2.63 -7.49
C ILE A 37 -11.20 1.93 -7.76
N ARG A 38 -12.32 2.55 -7.40
CA ARG A 38 -13.67 2.02 -7.67
C ARG A 38 -13.90 1.71 -9.15
N GLN A 39 -13.46 2.58 -10.05
CA GLN A 39 -13.55 2.33 -11.49
C GLN A 39 -12.73 1.12 -11.96
N VAL A 40 -11.56 0.88 -11.36
CA VAL A 40 -10.66 -0.21 -11.76
C VAL A 40 -11.15 -1.57 -11.23
N VAL A 41 -11.76 -1.59 -10.05
CA VAL A 41 -12.25 -2.82 -9.42
C VAL A 41 -13.69 -3.18 -9.79
N ALA A 42 -14.40 -2.30 -10.49
CA ALA A 42 -15.77 -2.56 -10.93
C ALA A 42 -15.84 -3.82 -11.81
N GLY A 43 -16.75 -4.74 -11.48
CA GLY A 43 -16.88 -6.02 -12.20
C GLY A 43 -15.77 -7.02 -11.91
N THR A 44 -14.98 -6.80 -10.85
CA THR A 44 -14.00 -7.78 -10.33
C THR A 44 -14.45 -8.27 -8.94
N PRO A 45 -13.91 -9.40 -8.43
CA PRO A 45 -14.07 -9.80 -7.02
C PRO A 45 -13.77 -8.74 -5.98
N PHE A 46 -13.05 -7.68 -6.34
CA PHE A 46 -12.63 -6.61 -5.44
C PHE A 46 -13.58 -5.41 -5.46
N GLU A 47 -14.81 -5.57 -5.94
CA GLU A 47 -15.79 -4.49 -5.91
C GLU A 47 -16.04 -4.03 -4.47
N GLY A 48 -16.05 -2.71 -4.25
CA GLY A 48 -16.14 -2.12 -2.91
C GLY A 48 -14.80 -1.89 -2.20
N LEU A 49 -13.68 -2.29 -2.79
CA LEU A 49 -12.36 -2.16 -2.16
C LEU A 49 -11.95 -0.69 -1.93
N HIS A 50 -11.48 -0.42 -0.72
CA HIS A 50 -11.05 0.88 -0.23
C HIS A 50 -9.52 0.89 -0.01
N PRO A 51 -8.83 2.05 -0.10
CA PRO A 51 -7.39 2.15 0.18
C PRO A 51 -6.94 1.53 1.51
N HIS A 52 -7.81 1.56 2.52
CA HIS A 52 -7.52 1.01 3.85
C HIS A 52 -7.46 -0.54 3.85
N ASP A 53 -8.14 -1.20 2.92
CA ASP A 53 -8.14 -2.67 2.83
C ASP A 53 -6.78 -3.19 2.37
N PHE A 54 -6.07 -2.46 1.50
CA PHE A 54 -4.68 -2.77 1.16
C PHE A 54 -3.77 -2.70 2.38
N ARG A 55 -4.01 -1.75 3.30
CA ARG A 55 -3.24 -1.61 4.54
C ARG A 55 -3.49 -2.77 5.50
N HIS A 56 -4.75 -3.19 5.63
CA HIS A 56 -5.10 -4.40 6.39
C HIS A 56 -4.47 -5.66 5.80
N TYR A 57 -4.52 -5.81 4.48
CA TYR A 57 -3.90 -6.93 3.79
C TYR A 57 -2.40 -7.00 4.08
N VAL A 58 -1.68 -5.87 3.96
CA VAL A 58 -0.24 -5.82 4.28
C VAL A 58 0.01 -6.15 5.75
N ALA A 59 -0.82 -5.67 6.67
CA ALA A 59 -0.69 -6.04 8.09
C ALA A 59 -0.81 -7.56 8.29
N GLY A 60 -1.80 -8.19 7.66
CA GLY A 60 -2.02 -9.64 7.71
C GLY A 60 -0.84 -10.43 7.13
N VAL A 61 -0.34 -10.06 5.95
CA VAL A 61 0.82 -10.73 5.33
C VAL A 61 2.06 -10.67 6.21
N LEU A 62 2.28 -9.56 6.91
CA LEU A 62 3.42 -9.42 7.82
C LEU A 62 3.23 -10.20 9.12
N ASP A 63 2.00 -10.28 9.63
CA ASP A 63 1.64 -11.10 10.79
C ASP A 63 1.84 -12.59 10.47
N ASP A 64 1.37 -13.04 9.31
CA ASP A 64 1.55 -14.42 8.80
C ASP A 64 3.03 -14.76 8.60
N ALA A 65 3.86 -13.77 8.25
CA ALA A 65 5.31 -13.91 8.16
C ALA A 65 6.02 -13.92 9.53
N GLY A 66 5.29 -13.79 10.63
CA GLY A 66 5.80 -13.86 12.00
C GLY A 66 6.41 -12.57 12.53
N LEU A 67 6.13 -11.41 11.90
CA LEU A 67 6.55 -10.12 12.45
C LEU A 67 5.71 -9.79 13.69
N SER A 68 6.35 -9.18 14.68
CA SER A 68 5.62 -8.73 15.86
C SER A 68 4.68 -7.56 15.52
N ALA A 69 3.60 -7.41 16.30
CA ALA A 69 2.68 -6.28 16.16
C ALA A 69 3.38 -4.91 16.20
N ARG A 70 4.52 -4.82 16.91
CA ARG A 70 5.36 -3.62 16.95
C ARG A 70 6.06 -3.40 15.60
N GLU A 71 6.73 -4.41 15.07
CA GLU A 71 7.39 -4.32 13.76
C GLU A 71 6.38 -4.02 12.64
N ILE A 72 5.18 -4.60 12.70
CA ILE A 72 4.11 -4.29 11.73
C ILE A 72 3.68 -2.83 11.85
N ALA A 73 3.47 -2.30 13.06
CA ALA A 73 3.12 -0.90 13.27
C ALA A 73 4.24 0.05 12.80
N ASP A 74 5.50 -0.31 13.04
CA ASP A 74 6.66 0.43 12.59
C ASP A 74 6.76 0.43 11.05
N TYR A 75 6.47 -0.70 10.39
CA TYR A 75 6.46 -0.82 8.92
C TYR A 75 5.36 0.04 8.29
N LEU A 76 4.16 -0.06 8.84
CA LEU A 76 2.99 0.63 8.34
C LEU A 76 3.05 2.14 8.66
N GLY A 77 3.95 2.57 9.54
CA GLY A 77 3.98 3.92 10.08
C GLY A 77 2.78 4.13 11.00
N HIS A 78 2.97 3.86 12.29
CA HIS A 78 2.02 4.00 13.41
C HIS A 78 0.55 4.11 13.01
N GLU A 79 -0.08 2.97 12.69
CA GLU A 79 -1.51 2.85 12.83
C GLU A 79 -1.84 1.44 13.31
N ARG A 80 -2.01 1.29 14.62
CA ARG A 80 -3.20 0.57 15.06
C ARG A 80 -4.19 1.60 15.56
N ILE A 81 -5.27 1.72 14.78
CA ILE A 81 -6.67 1.79 15.21
C ILE A 81 -6.92 2.71 16.40
N SER A 82 -7.57 3.84 16.10
CA SER A 82 -8.09 4.85 17.01
C SER A 82 -7.06 5.81 17.61
N THR A 83 -6.97 6.97 16.96
CA THR A 83 -6.95 8.31 17.57
C THR A 83 -5.89 8.63 18.64
N THR A 84 -5.13 9.69 18.37
CA THR A 84 -4.26 10.51 19.24
C THR A 84 -2.88 9.97 19.64
N GLN A 85 -1.84 10.67 19.12
CA GLN A 85 -0.52 11.00 19.70
C GLN A 85 0.41 9.80 20.06
N GLU A 86 1.70 9.77 19.84
CA GLU A 86 2.77 10.76 19.59
C GLU A 86 3.93 10.01 18.91
N ASP A 87 4.98 10.74 18.54
CA ASP A 87 6.14 10.36 17.74
C ASP A 87 6.79 8.99 18.04
N TYR A 88 7.44 8.38 17.04
CA TYR A 88 8.91 8.25 16.99
C TYR A 88 9.38 7.44 15.77
N MET A 89 10.61 7.77 15.36
CA MET A 89 11.27 7.38 14.12
C MET A 89 12.14 6.13 14.27
N GLU A 90 11.97 5.13 13.40
CA GLU A 90 13.05 4.24 12.93
C GLU A 90 12.66 3.57 11.58
N ARG A 91 12.76 4.34 10.48
CA ARG A 91 12.16 4.00 9.16
C ARG A 91 12.95 2.99 8.31
N GLY A 92 14.13 2.53 8.75
CA GLY A 92 15.06 1.77 7.91
C GLY A 92 15.04 0.25 8.09
N VAL A 93 14.97 -0.22 9.35
CA VAL A 93 15.23 -1.63 9.69
C VAL A 93 14.06 -2.54 9.34
N VAL A 94 12.84 -2.02 9.43
CA VAL A 94 11.63 -2.84 9.25
C VAL A 94 11.34 -3.14 7.78
N GLY A 95 11.70 -2.23 6.87
CA GLY A 95 11.47 -2.41 5.43
C GLY A 95 12.20 -3.63 4.85
N GLU A 96 13.40 -3.93 5.36
CA GLU A 96 14.20 -5.08 4.93
C GLU A 96 13.56 -6.41 5.33
N LYS A 97 12.98 -6.49 6.54
CA LYS A 97 12.29 -7.70 7.03
C LYS A 97 10.94 -7.94 6.35
N ALA A 98 10.25 -6.88 5.95
CA ALA A 98 8.93 -6.95 5.31
C ALA A 98 9.01 -7.34 3.83
N ALA A 99 10.08 -6.95 3.13
CA ALA A 99 10.22 -7.14 1.69
C ALA A 99 10.07 -8.61 1.22
N PRO A 100 10.66 -9.63 1.90
CA PRO A 100 10.46 -11.03 1.52
C PRO A 100 9.00 -11.48 1.61
N ALA A 101 8.26 -11.04 2.63
CA ALA A 101 6.86 -11.43 2.83
C ALA A 101 5.94 -10.89 1.73
N LEU A 102 6.23 -9.69 1.22
CA LEU A 102 5.44 -9.02 0.17
C LEU A 102 5.92 -9.32 -1.26
N ALA A 103 6.93 -10.18 -1.43
CA ALA A 103 7.52 -10.46 -2.74
C ALA A 103 6.64 -11.35 -3.63
N THR A 104 5.71 -12.10 -3.03
CA THR A 104 4.88 -13.08 -3.73
C THR A 104 3.47 -12.53 -3.93
N ARG A 105 2.92 -12.71 -5.13
CA ARG A 105 1.53 -12.34 -5.43
C ARG A 105 0.59 -13.37 -4.79
N PRO A 106 -0.46 -12.94 -4.06
CA PRO A 106 -1.46 -13.88 -3.53
C PRO A 106 -2.27 -14.51 -4.67
N GLU A 107 -2.75 -15.74 -4.43
CA GLU A 107 -3.80 -16.33 -5.25
C GLU A 107 -5.09 -15.52 -5.07
N VAL A 108 -5.76 -15.22 -6.18
CA VAL A 108 -7.03 -14.49 -6.19
C VAL A 108 -8.13 -15.51 -6.44
N GLU A 109 -8.94 -15.77 -5.43
CA GLU A 109 -10.17 -16.55 -5.61
C GLU A 109 -11.20 -15.66 -6.31
N GLU A 110 -11.80 -16.17 -7.39
CA GLU A 110 -12.91 -15.49 -8.05
C GLU A 110 -14.13 -15.51 -7.12
N PRO A 111 -14.94 -14.43 -7.10
CA PRO A 111 -16.06 -14.37 -6.18
C PRO A 111 -17.05 -15.44 -6.64
N GLU A 112 -17.46 -16.31 -5.71
CA GLU A 112 -18.55 -17.24 -6.00
C GLU A 112 -19.78 -16.41 -6.40
N ASN A 113 -20.26 -16.62 -7.63
CA ASN A 113 -21.40 -15.88 -8.16
C ASN A 113 -22.65 -16.18 -7.32
N GLU A 114 -22.97 -15.33 -6.35
CA GLU A 114 -24.31 -15.27 -5.77
C GLU A 114 -25.20 -14.53 -6.79
N GLY A 115 -26.08 -15.31 -7.45
CA GLY A 115 -26.97 -14.87 -8.53
C GLY A 115 -28.21 -14.09 -8.07
#